data_AF-A0AAP8N803-F1
#
_entry.id   AF-A0AAP8N803-F1
#
_cell.length_a   1.000
_cell.length_b   1.000
_cell.length_c   1.000
_cell.angle_alpha   90.00
_cell.angle_beta   90.00
_cell.angle_gamma   90.00
#
_symmetry.space_group_name_H-M   'P 1'
#
loop_
_entity.id
_entity.type
_entity.pdbx_description
1 polymer ?
#
loop_
_entity_poly.entity_id
_entity_poly.type
_entity_poly.pdbx_seq_one_letter_code
_entity_poly.pdbx_strand_id
1 'polypeptide(L)'
;ETPAGFVFSVKAPRFITHIKRLREIHKPLANFFASGVLELKEKLGPILWQFPPSFKFDPELFEHFLEQLPHDTEQAAALARQHEPR
;
A
#
# COMPACT_ATOMS: atom_id res chain seq x y z
N GLU A 1 -9.07 -15.76 -14.76
CA GLU A 1 -10.00 -14.76 -15.31
C GLU A 1 -11.11 -14.46 -14.30
N THR A 2 -11.72 -13.28 -14.38
CA THR A 2 -12.89 -12.85 -13.58
C THR A 2 -13.86 -12.08 -14.47
N PRO A 3 -15.17 -12.02 -14.14
CA PRO A 3 -16.16 -11.29 -14.93
C PRO A 3 -15.80 -9.83 -15.18
N ALA A 4 -16.43 -9.23 -16.20
CA ALA A 4 -16.35 -7.78 -16.41
C ALA A 4 -16.88 -7.03 -15.18
N GLY A 5 -16.19 -5.96 -14.78
CA GLY A 5 -16.53 -5.17 -13.60
C GLY A 5 -16.14 -5.79 -12.25
N PHE A 6 -15.58 -7.00 -12.22
CA PHE A 6 -15.05 -7.57 -10.98
C PHE A 6 -13.77 -6.84 -10.55
N VAL A 7 -13.71 -6.40 -9.29
CA VAL A 7 -12.54 -5.75 -8.69
C VAL A 7 -12.01 -6.54 -7.50
N PHE A 8 -10.70 -6.51 -7.28
CA PHE A 8 -10.04 -7.09 -6.12
C PHE A 8 -9.77 -6.03 -5.05
N SER A 9 -9.93 -6.38 -3.77
CA SER A 9 -9.25 -5.65 -2.70
C SER A 9 -7.89 -6.29 -2.44
N VAL A 10 -6.84 -5.49 -2.32
CA VAL A 10 -5.49 -6.00 -2.04
C VAL A 10 -5.11 -5.66 -0.62
N LYS A 11 -4.76 -6.68 0.18
CA LYS A 11 -4.27 -6.45 1.53
C LYS A 11 -2.81 -6.03 1.49
N ALA A 12 -2.51 -4.88 2.08
CA ALA A 12 -1.13 -4.40 2.19
C ALA A 12 -0.26 -5.33 3.06
N PRO A 13 1.07 -5.35 2.85
CA PRO A 13 1.97 -6.20 3.61
C PRO A 13 1.89 -5.95 5.11
N ARG A 14 1.79 -7.03 5.90
CA ARG A 14 1.89 -6.97 7.37
C ARG A 14 3.17 -6.29 7.86
N PHE A 15 4.22 -6.27 7.04
CA PHE A 15 5.47 -5.60 7.39
C PHE A 15 5.25 -4.10 7.66
N ILE A 16 4.37 -3.44 6.90
CA ILE A 16 4.06 -2.01 7.07
C ILE A 16 3.26 -1.78 8.35
N THR A 17 2.15 -2.50 8.55
CA THR A 17 1.19 -2.22 9.62
C THR A 17 1.49 -2.92 10.95
N HIS A 18 2.11 -4.11 10.93
CA HIS A 18 2.36 -4.90 12.14
C HIS A 18 3.81 -4.81 12.64
N ILE A 19 4.79 -4.79 11.73
CA ILE A 19 6.22 -4.82 12.09
C ILE A 19 6.78 -3.41 12.20
N LYS A 20 6.78 -2.66 11.09
CA LYS A 20 7.23 -1.25 11.06
C LYS A 20 6.25 -0.31 11.75
N ARG A 21 4.98 -0.73 11.90
CA ARG A 21 3.92 0.04 12.56
C ARG A 21 3.88 1.48 12.05
N LEU A 22 3.86 1.64 10.71
CA LEU A 22 3.86 2.92 9.99
C LEU A 22 5.14 3.78 10.09
N ARG A 23 6.21 3.31 10.73
CA ARG A 23 7.49 4.05 10.83
C ARG A 23 8.46 3.68 9.71
N GLU A 24 9.07 4.67 9.07
CA GLU A 24 10.08 4.49 8.01
C GLU A 24 9.60 3.58 6.86
N ILE A 25 8.38 3.82 6.39
CA ILE A 25 7.67 2.92 5.47
C ILE A 25 7.75 3.32 4.00
N HIS A 26 8.41 4.43 3.65
CA HIS A 26 8.53 4.90 2.25
C HIS A 26 9.03 3.81 1.30
N LYS A 27 10.17 3.17 1.64
CA LYS A 27 10.73 2.04 0.87
C LYS A 27 9.81 0.81 0.87
N PRO A 28 9.28 0.35 2.03
CA PRO A 28 8.24 -0.68 2.04
C PRO A 28 7.02 -0.41 1.16
N LEU A 29 6.54 0.85 1.09
CA LEU A 29 5.46 1.25 0.20
C LEU A 29 5.88 1.15 -1.26
N ALA A 30 7.05 1.68 -1.63
CA ALA A 30 7.61 1.54 -2.97
C ALA A 30 7.73 0.08 -3.41
N ASN A 31 8.27 -0.78 -2.54
CA ASN A 31 8.37 -2.22 -2.77
C ASN A 31 7.01 -2.91 -2.94
N PHE A 32 5.98 -2.47 -2.19
CA PHE A 32 4.63 -2.98 -2.33
C PHE A 32 4.01 -2.61 -3.68
N PHE A 33 4.09 -1.33 -4.10
CA PHE A 33 3.54 -0.93 -5.40
C PHE A 33 4.34 -1.52 -6.58
N ALA A 34 5.64 -1.76 -6.39
CA ALA A 34 6.49 -2.47 -7.36
C ALA A 34 6.25 -3.99 -7.40
N SER A 35 5.44 -4.57 -6.50
CA SER A 35 5.24 -6.02 -6.42
C SER A 35 4.35 -6.60 -7.53
N GLY A 36 3.95 -5.79 -8.51
CA GLY A 36 3.01 -6.16 -9.57
C GLY A 36 1.53 -5.90 -9.25
N VAL A 37 1.22 -5.23 -8.13
CA VAL A 37 -0.18 -4.92 -7.77
C VAL A 37 -0.88 -4.05 -8.82
N LEU A 38 -0.13 -3.17 -9.49
CA LEU A 38 -0.65 -2.28 -10.53
C LEU A 38 -1.02 -3.01 -11.83
N GLU A 39 -0.56 -4.25 -12.04
CA GLU A 39 -0.95 -5.08 -13.19
C GLU A 39 -2.43 -5.52 -13.16
N LEU A 40 -3.10 -5.35 -12.00
CA LEU A 40 -4.54 -5.55 -11.90
C LEU A 40 -5.36 -4.47 -12.64
N LYS A 41 -4.75 -3.33 -13.00
CA LYS A 41 -5.36 -2.27 -13.84
C LYS A 41 -6.76 -1.90 -13.35
N GLU A 42 -7.78 -1.97 -14.21
CA GLU A 42 -9.17 -1.65 -13.88
C GLU A 42 -9.80 -2.57 -12.82
N LYS A 43 -9.16 -3.71 -12.54
CA LYS A 43 -9.57 -4.66 -11.50
C LYS A 43 -8.87 -4.40 -10.16
N LEU A 44 -7.94 -3.43 -10.08
CA LEU A 44 -7.39 -2.99 -8.81
C LEU A 44 -8.42 -2.11 -8.10
N GLY A 45 -9.06 -2.66 -7.08
CA GLY A 45 -9.94 -1.93 -6.17
C GLY A 45 -9.16 -1.38 -4.96
N PRO A 46 -9.78 -1.33 -3.77
CA PRO A 46 -9.18 -0.70 -2.61
C PRO A 46 -8.00 -1.51 -2.04
N ILE A 47 -7.04 -0.80 -1.44
CA ILE A 47 -5.96 -1.39 -0.66
C ILE A 47 -6.37 -1.42 0.81
N LEU A 48 -6.42 -2.61 1.40
CA LEU A 48 -6.75 -2.82 2.81
C LEU A 48 -5.50 -2.69 3.69
N TRP A 49 -5.48 -1.65 4.53
CA TRP A 49 -4.51 -1.45 5.59
C TRP A 49 -5.03 -2.01 6.91
N GLN A 50 -4.77 -3.30 7.16
CA GLN A 50 -5.18 -3.95 8.40
C GLN A 50 -4.11 -3.80 9.49
N PHE A 51 -4.53 -3.38 10.69
CA PHE A 51 -3.66 -3.19 11.85
C PHE A 51 -3.83 -4.30 12.90
N PRO A 52 -2.80 -4.61 13.70
CA PRO A 52 -2.94 -5.54 14.82
C PRO A 52 -3.82 -4.94 15.92
N PRO A 53 -4.47 -5.75 16.77
CA PRO A 53 -5.33 -5.27 17.86
C PRO A 53 -4.58 -4.44 18.91
N SER A 54 -3.25 -4.57 18.99
CA SER A 54 -2.38 -3.76 19.86
C SER A 54 -1.92 -2.44 19.24
N PHE A 55 -2.41 -2.10 18.04
CA PHE A 55 -2.13 -0.82 17.41
C PHE A 55 -2.99 0.28 18.03
N LYS A 56 -2.35 1.18 18.79
CA LYS A 56 -3.00 2.40 19.28
C LYS A 56 -2.95 3.47 18.20
N PHE A 57 -4.08 4.13 17.98
CA PHE A 57 -4.15 5.28 17.09
C PHE A 57 -3.23 6.39 17.59
N ASP A 58 -2.48 6.97 16.67
CA ASP A 58 -1.57 8.09 16.88
C ASP A 58 -1.80 9.03 15.69
N PRO A 59 -2.37 10.23 15.90
CA PRO A 59 -2.77 11.13 14.82
C PRO A 59 -1.60 11.52 13.92
N GLU A 60 -0.46 11.89 14.50
CA GLU A 60 0.71 12.34 13.75
C GLU A 60 1.29 11.21 12.89
N LEU A 61 1.32 10.00 13.45
CA LEU A 61 1.77 8.82 12.72
C LEU A 61 0.83 8.46 11.55
N PHE A 62 -0.48 8.62 11.74
CA PHE A 62 -1.47 8.38 10.68
C PHE A 62 -1.43 9.48 9.62
N GLU A 63 -1.27 10.74 9.99
CA GLU A 63 -1.11 11.85 9.05
C GLU A 63 0.08 11.61 8.14
N HIS A 64 1.26 11.33 8.72
CA HIS A 64 2.46 11.03 7.95
C HIS A 64 2.34 9.77 7.07
N PHE A 65 1.58 8.77 7.53
CA PHE A 65 1.27 7.59 6.72
C PHE A 65 0.38 7.94 5.51
N LEU A 66 -0.69 8.69 5.74
CA LEU A 66 -1.65 9.09 4.71
C LEU A 66 -0.99 9.99 3.65
N GLU A 67 -0.12 10.91 4.06
CA GLU A 67 0.67 11.76 3.15
C GLU A 67 1.56 10.95 2.19
N GLN A 68 2.01 9.76 2.60
CA GLN A 68 2.83 8.88 1.76
C GLN A 68 2.01 7.99 0.83
N LEU A 69 0.69 7.92 1.01
CA LEU A 69 -0.16 7.10 0.15
C LEU A 69 -0.40 7.81 -1.19
N PRO A 70 -0.21 7.12 -2.32
CA PRO A 70 -0.55 7.68 -3.61
C PRO A 70 -2.07 7.87 -3.73
N HIS A 71 -2.49 8.98 -4.32
CA HIS A 71 -3.91 9.27 -4.51
C HIS A 71 -4.51 8.63 -5.78
N ASP A 72 -3.66 8.14 -6.68
CA ASP A 72 -4.03 7.51 -7.94
C ASP A 72 -2.97 6.48 -8.37
N THR A 73 -3.23 5.76 -9.46
CA THR A 73 -2.33 4.72 -9.98
C THR A 73 -1.07 5.29 -10.63
N GLU A 74 -1.07 6.55 -11.08
CA GLU A 74 0.12 7.21 -11.64
C GLU A 74 1.13 7.53 -10.54
N GLN A 75 0.67 8.10 -9.43
CA GLN A 75 1.47 8.34 -8.23
C GLN A 75 1.95 7.02 -7.63
N ALA A 76 1.12 5.97 -7.62
CA ALA A 76 1.52 4.65 -7.17
C ALA A 76 2.65 4.07 -8.04
N ALA A 77 2.57 4.23 -9.36
CA ALA A 77 3.63 3.83 -10.28
C ALA A 77 4.91 4.67 -10.08
N ALA A 78 4.78 5.97 -9.79
CA ALA A 78 5.90 6.84 -9.47
C ALA A 78 6.62 6.43 -8.18
N LEU A 79 5.85 6.06 -7.16
CA LEU A 79 6.38 5.51 -5.91
C LEU A 79 7.04 4.14 -6.15
N ALA A 80 6.44 3.26 -6.95
CA ALA A 80 7.00 1.96 -7.31
C ALA A 80 8.39 2.06 -7.97
N ARG A 81 8.68 3.12 -8.74
CA ARG A 81 10.01 3.33 -9.34
C ARG A 81 11.12 3.57 -8.31
N GLN A 82 10.76 3.84 -7.05
CA GLN A 82 11.70 4.08 -5.94
C GLN A 82 11.97 2.81 -5.12
N HIS A 83 11.50 1.63 -5.58
CA HIS A 83 11.74 0.36 -4.91
C HIS A 83 13.23 0.00 -4.88
N GLU A 84 13.62 -0.82 -3.91
CA GLU A 84 14.98 -1.35 -3.86
C GLU A 84 15.10 -2.57 -4.78
N PRO A 85 16.19 -2.67 -5.58
CA PRO A 85 16.45 -3.88 -6.34
C PRO A 85 16.63 -5.07 -5.39
N ARG A 86 16.10 -6.23 -5.79
CA ARG A 86 16.26 -7.49 -5.06
C ARG A 86 17.66 -8.07 -5.23
#